data_AF-A0A1S0UF66-F1
#
_entry.id   AF-A0A1S0UF66-F1
#
_cell.length_a   1.000
_cell.length_b   1.000
_cell.length_c   1.000
_cell.angle_alpha   90.00
_cell.angle_beta   90.00
_cell.angle_gamma   90.00
#
_symmetry.space_group_name_H-M   'P 1'
#
loop_
_entity.id
_entity.type
_entity.pdbx_description
1 polymer ?
#
loop_
_entity_poly.entity_id
_entity_poly.type
_entity_poly.pdbx_seq_one_letter_code
_entity_poly.pdbx_strand_id
1 'polypeptide(L)'
;MEPDAIRPDRDKTGRQKNPRRGGCENGTTKMSANSICGELPCVTSEKDNVVSDDARTCTVSFCMNSASGHPKCSVPVGDESVLATLCEIEHICNQLRDAHPVITKTSITLIDAVLRPSLIVSRSPLIFDGSLGLAGCKEYFENLRRLIVLLFDYANTLKPIADLTPSEKISIIHNCVSQFALLVVAYHTVRNTEMVSSTILLPSGHYFHREKPVIIIEQCEDKQIILLESRIEIVKKNILDVVLSPMRRLGFTEIEMVALKAIIALDPSAANLTPHSASLLAVARGSVQNALYAHLSSRLSPAEATSRFGNLLLLIAGLSKMGAALCGMMQLCRDLSMNIDPVVDGLFFNDSC
;
A
#
# COMPACT_ATOMS: atom_id res chain seq x y z
N MET A 1 6.89 12.98 11.86
CA MET A 1 6.86 13.14 10.39
C MET A 1 6.88 14.64 10.12
N GLU A 2 7.86 15.15 9.38
CA GLU A 2 7.94 16.58 9.03
C GLU A 2 6.87 16.97 7.99
N PRO A 3 6.49 18.26 7.89
CA PRO A 3 5.42 18.76 7.01
C PRO A 3 5.66 18.60 5.49
N ASP A 4 6.77 17.98 5.06
CA ASP A 4 7.13 17.75 3.65
C ASP A 4 6.67 16.39 3.10
N ALA A 5 5.56 15.84 3.60
CA ALA A 5 5.01 14.56 3.13
C ALA A 5 4.54 14.59 1.67
N ILE A 6 4.33 15.79 1.10
CA ILE A 6 3.98 16.04 -0.30
C ILE A 6 5.19 16.66 -0.99
N ARG A 7 5.65 16.10 -2.12
CA ARG A 7 6.81 16.67 -2.84
C ARG A 7 6.51 18.11 -3.32
N PRO A 8 7.46 19.06 -3.21
CA PRO A 8 7.27 20.45 -3.62
C PRO A 8 7.24 20.67 -5.15
N ASP A 9 7.50 19.64 -5.96
CA ASP A 9 7.53 19.71 -7.44
C ASP A 9 6.16 19.47 -8.11
N ARG A 10 5.11 19.18 -7.32
CA ARG A 10 3.73 18.98 -7.78
C ARG A 10 2.82 20.11 -7.30
N ASP A 11 2.02 20.64 -8.21
CA ASP A 11 0.93 21.55 -7.82
C ASP A 11 -0.25 20.80 -7.17
N LYS A 12 -1.25 21.55 -6.68
CA LYS A 12 -2.49 21.02 -6.06
C LYS A 12 -3.32 20.11 -6.99
N THR A 13 -2.90 19.92 -8.24
CA THR A 13 -3.54 19.05 -9.25
C THR A 13 -2.65 17.89 -9.68
N GLY A 14 -1.48 17.70 -9.05
CA GLY A 14 -0.55 16.61 -9.33
C GLY A 14 0.26 16.78 -10.62
N ARG A 15 0.25 17.97 -11.24
CA ARG A 15 1.06 18.25 -12.45
C ARG A 15 2.50 18.57 -12.07
N GLN A 16 3.42 17.93 -12.81
CA GLN A 16 4.85 18.18 -12.73
C GLN A 16 5.15 19.54 -13.39
N LYS A 17 5.80 20.48 -12.69
CA LYS A 17 6.30 21.70 -13.32
C LYS A 17 7.47 21.34 -14.25
N ASN A 18 7.20 21.25 -15.55
CA ASN A 18 8.27 21.11 -16.55
C ASN A 18 9.14 22.38 -16.56
N PRO A 19 10.48 22.29 -16.45
CA PRO A 19 11.36 23.41 -16.72
C PRO A 19 11.33 23.66 -18.23
N ARG A 20 10.77 24.80 -18.65
CA ARG A 20 10.88 25.22 -20.05
C ARG A 20 12.33 25.59 -20.35
N ARG A 21 12.87 24.95 -21.37
CA ARG A 21 14.15 25.23 -22.02
C ARG A 21 14.01 26.47 -22.91
N GLY A 22 14.94 27.41 -22.77
CA GLY A 22 15.13 28.60 -23.62
C GLY A 22 15.77 29.68 -22.75
N GLY A 23 16.88 30.31 -23.07
CA GLY A 23 17.76 30.42 -24.23
C GLY A 23 18.70 31.57 -23.89
N CYS A 24 19.96 31.53 -24.32
CA CYS A 24 21.03 32.48 -23.97
C CYS A 24 20.64 33.96 -24.03
N GLU A 25 21.16 34.76 -23.09
CA GLU A 25 21.81 36.02 -23.45
C GLU A 25 22.87 36.43 -22.40
N ASN A 26 23.95 37.01 -22.92
CA ASN A 26 25.23 37.28 -22.28
C ASN A 26 25.20 38.42 -21.25
N GLY A 27 26.05 38.32 -20.23
CA GLY A 27 26.35 39.43 -19.31
C GLY A 27 27.56 39.12 -18.44
N THR A 28 28.74 39.49 -18.94
CA THR A 28 30.06 39.40 -18.30
C THR A 28 30.16 40.10 -16.94
N THR A 29 30.82 39.50 -15.95
CA THR A 29 31.87 40.17 -15.12
C THR A 29 32.61 39.22 -14.14
N LYS A 30 33.91 39.04 -14.43
CA LYS A 30 35.10 39.02 -13.55
C LYS A 30 35.14 38.22 -12.23
N MET A 31 36.00 37.18 -12.27
CA MET A 31 37.15 36.87 -11.38
C MET A 31 37.08 37.22 -9.88
N SER A 32 37.41 36.26 -9.02
CA SER A 32 38.75 36.15 -8.42
C SER A 32 38.93 34.86 -7.62
N ALA A 33 40.09 34.24 -7.83
CA ALA A 33 40.63 33.13 -7.06
C ALA A 33 41.23 33.63 -5.73
N ASN A 34 41.35 32.74 -4.75
CA ASN A 34 42.51 32.63 -3.87
C ASN A 34 42.50 31.28 -3.16
N SER A 35 43.47 30.44 -3.50
CA SER A 35 44.05 29.42 -2.62
C SER A 35 45.10 30.09 -1.73
N ILE A 36 45.37 29.54 -0.53
CA ILE A 36 46.72 29.22 -0.01
C ILE A 36 46.61 28.47 1.33
N CYS A 37 47.48 27.46 1.43
CA CYS A 37 47.96 26.59 2.52
C CYS A 37 47.65 26.84 4.00
N GLY A 38 47.60 25.73 4.73
CA GLY A 38 48.01 25.60 6.14
C GLY A 38 48.15 24.14 6.55
N GLU A 39 49.37 23.72 6.90
CA GLU A 39 49.85 22.35 7.14
C GLU A 39 49.40 21.71 8.47
N LEU A 40 49.54 20.38 8.53
CA LEU A 40 49.44 19.48 9.72
C LEU A 40 50.58 19.76 10.74
N PRO A 41 50.52 19.20 11.97
CA PRO A 41 51.11 17.86 12.18
C PRO A 41 50.32 16.93 13.13
N CYS A 42 50.42 15.63 12.85
CA CYS A 42 50.27 14.53 13.81
C CYS A 42 51.52 14.42 14.70
N VAL A 43 51.44 13.67 15.83
CA VAL A 43 52.35 12.57 16.22
C VAL A 43 52.15 12.13 17.71
N THR A 44 51.71 10.87 17.87
CA THR A 44 52.08 9.80 18.86
C THR A 44 51.93 10.05 20.37
N SER A 45 51.73 9.07 21.27
CA SER A 45 52.12 7.65 21.36
C SER A 45 51.39 7.06 22.59
N GLU A 46 50.74 5.90 22.50
CA GLU A 46 51.22 4.58 23.01
C GLU A 46 51.34 4.45 24.55
N LYS A 47 50.59 3.53 25.20
CA LYS A 47 50.98 2.12 25.45
C LYS A 47 50.13 1.40 26.52
N ASP A 48 49.82 0.13 26.22
CA ASP A 48 49.90 -1.09 27.06
C ASP A 48 49.01 -1.32 28.30
N ASN A 49 48.13 -2.34 28.28
CA ASN A 49 48.40 -3.74 28.72
C ASN A 49 47.14 -4.53 29.22
N VAL A 50 46.82 -5.64 28.52
CA VAL A 50 46.84 -7.06 28.99
C VAL A 50 45.88 -7.56 30.12
N VAL A 51 44.93 -8.43 29.69
CA VAL A 51 44.56 -9.80 30.21
C VAL A 51 43.54 -10.02 31.37
N SER A 52 42.46 -10.73 30.97
CA SER A 52 41.81 -11.95 31.51
C SER A 52 40.80 -11.98 32.68
N ASP A 53 39.74 -12.73 32.35
CA ASP A 53 38.95 -13.73 33.08
C ASP A 53 38.01 -13.42 34.27
N ASP A 54 36.80 -13.94 34.04
CA ASP A 54 35.98 -14.80 34.90
C ASP A 54 34.80 -14.30 35.77
N ALA A 55 33.78 -15.16 35.72
CA ALA A 55 32.78 -15.49 36.73
C ALA A 55 31.58 -14.55 37.03
N ARG A 56 30.43 -14.97 36.47
CA ARG A 56 29.12 -15.20 37.14
C ARG A 56 28.89 -14.56 38.52
N THR A 57 27.81 -13.77 38.68
CA THR A 57 26.68 -14.14 39.57
C THR A 57 25.44 -13.27 39.33
N CYS A 58 24.27 -13.89 39.32
CA CYS A 58 22.97 -13.25 39.46
C CYS A 58 22.77 -12.80 40.92
N THR A 59 22.24 -11.61 41.16
CA THR A 59 21.40 -11.33 42.34
C THR A 59 20.28 -10.36 41.99
N VAL A 60 19.07 -10.84 42.17
CA VAL A 60 17.82 -10.07 42.18
C VAL A 60 17.80 -9.25 43.48
N SER A 61 17.50 -7.95 43.39
CA SER A 61 16.98 -7.20 44.54
C SER A 61 15.91 -6.22 44.10
N PHE A 62 14.71 -6.44 44.65
CA PHE A 62 13.57 -5.54 44.61
C PHE A 62 13.85 -4.31 45.48
N CYS A 63 13.53 -3.12 44.99
CA CYS A 63 13.26 -1.95 45.83
C CYS A 63 12.07 -1.18 45.25
N MET A 64 10.95 -1.28 45.96
CA MET A 64 9.83 -0.34 45.88
C MET A 64 10.30 1.04 46.34
N ASN A 65 9.95 2.10 45.61
CA ASN A 65 9.81 3.43 46.18
C ASN A 65 8.66 4.16 45.47
N SER A 66 7.73 4.65 46.29
CA SER A 66 6.57 5.44 45.89
C SER A 66 6.84 6.94 46.02
N ALA A 67 6.16 7.69 45.15
CA ALA A 67 5.80 9.10 45.24
C ALA A 67 6.89 10.18 45.03
N SER A 68 6.81 10.86 43.88
CA SER A 68 6.55 12.31 43.84
C SER A 68 6.10 12.72 42.44
N GLY A 69 5.06 13.57 42.39
CA GLY A 69 4.40 13.98 41.17
C GLY A 69 5.26 14.89 40.31
N HIS A 70 5.42 14.51 39.05
CA HIS A 70 5.75 15.43 37.96
C HIS A 70 4.58 15.46 36.97
N PRO A 71 4.23 16.64 36.42
CA PRO A 71 3.17 16.73 35.43
C PRO A 71 3.57 15.89 34.23
N LYS A 72 2.69 14.98 33.82
CA LYS A 72 2.86 14.17 32.61
C LYS A 72 3.17 15.11 31.45
N CYS A 73 4.36 14.95 30.89
CA CYS A 73 4.75 15.56 29.63
C CYS A 73 3.66 15.21 28.61
N SER A 74 2.89 16.21 28.19
CA SER A 74 1.93 16.09 27.11
C SER A 74 2.70 15.68 25.86
N VAL A 75 2.47 14.46 25.39
CA VAL A 75 2.95 14.00 24.08
C VAL A 75 2.49 15.05 23.06
N PRO A 76 3.40 15.57 22.21
CA PRO A 76 3.05 16.67 21.32
C PRO A 76 1.97 16.20 20.36
N VAL A 77 0.94 17.03 20.22
CA VAL A 77 -0.15 16.92 19.25
C VAL A 77 0.46 16.96 17.84
N GLY A 78 0.92 15.81 17.36
CA GLY A 78 1.56 15.61 16.05
C GLY A 78 1.01 14.41 15.27
N ASP A 79 0.22 13.54 15.91
CA ASP A 79 -0.17 12.23 15.34
C ASP A 79 -1.42 12.27 14.46
N GLU A 80 -2.36 13.22 14.66
CA GLU A 80 -3.49 13.38 13.73
C GLU A 80 -3.04 13.84 12.32
N SER A 81 -1.86 14.45 12.21
CA SER A 81 -1.30 14.88 10.92
C SER A 81 -1.06 13.72 9.94
N VAL A 82 -0.70 12.54 10.45
CA VAL A 82 -0.40 11.37 9.61
C VAL A 82 -1.68 10.86 8.94
N LEU A 83 -2.75 10.65 9.71
CA LEU A 83 -4.02 10.18 9.16
C LEU A 83 -4.66 11.22 8.24
N ALA A 84 -4.55 12.52 8.56
CA ALA A 84 -4.98 13.59 7.67
C ALA A 84 -4.21 13.56 6.33
N THR A 85 -2.89 13.35 6.39
CA THR A 85 -2.06 13.19 5.19
C THR A 85 -2.48 11.97 4.37
N LEU A 86 -2.78 10.84 5.01
CA LEU A 86 -3.26 9.64 4.30
C LEU A 86 -4.62 9.87 3.64
N CYS A 87 -5.54 10.60 4.30
CA CYS A 87 -6.81 11.00 3.70
C CYS A 87 -6.61 11.92 2.49
N GLU A 88 -5.66 12.86 2.56
CA GLU A 88 -5.32 13.73 1.43
C GLU A 88 -4.71 12.93 0.27
N ILE A 89 -3.82 11.97 0.56
CA ILE A 89 -3.26 11.07 -0.46
C ILE A 89 -4.37 10.26 -1.14
N GLU A 90 -5.33 9.74 -0.37
CA GLU A 90 -6.50 9.04 -0.90
C GLU A 90 -7.31 9.93 -1.85
N HIS A 91 -7.56 11.16 -1.43
CA HIS A 91 -8.27 12.16 -2.22
C HIS A 91 -7.54 12.46 -3.54
N ILE A 92 -6.24 12.74 -3.47
CA ILE A 92 -5.39 13.00 -4.65
C ILE A 92 -5.47 11.82 -5.62
N CYS A 93 -5.24 10.59 -5.15
CA CYS A 93 -5.21 9.40 -6.02
C CYS A 93 -6.55 9.17 -6.75
N ASN A 94 -7.69 9.42 -6.08
CA ASN A 94 -9.01 9.30 -6.68
C ASN A 94 -9.33 10.44 -7.69
N GLN A 95 -8.66 11.59 -7.56
CA GLN A 95 -8.82 12.73 -8.47
C GLN A 95 -7.83 12.77 -9.63
N LEU A 96 -6.79 11.94 -9.64
CA LEU A 96 -5.86 11.88 -10.76
C LEU A 96 -6.62 11.61 -12.07
N ARG A 97 -6.24 12.35 -13.11
CA ARG A 97 -6.77 12.24 -14.48
C ARG A 97 -5.61 12.12 -15.45
N ASP A 98 -5.87 11.46 -16.57
CA ASP A 98 -4.89 11.36 -17.63
C ASP A 98 -4.77 12.69 -18.38
N ALA A 99 -3.55 13.13 -18.65
CA ALA A 99 -3.31 14.40 -19.34
C ALA A 99 -3.63 14.32 -20.85
N HIS A 100 -3.60 13.13 -21.44
CA HIS A 100 -3.82 12.89 -22.87
C HIS A 100 -4.56 11.56 -23.07
N PRO A 101 -5.24 11.36 -24.22
CA PRO A 101 -5.81 10.06 -24.57
C PRO A 101 -4.73 8.98 -24.47
N VAL A 102 -4.98 7.98 -23.65
CA VAL A 102 -3.99 6.94 -23.39
C VAL A 102 -4.16 5.83 -24.40
N ILE A 103 -3.12 5.59 -25.19
CA ILE A 103 -3.06 4.42 -26.07
C ILE A 103 -2.54 3.26 -25.22
N THR A 104 -3.44 2.35 -24.86
CA THR A 104 -3.09 1.11 -24.16
C THR A 104 -2.12 0.31 -25.02
N LYS A 105 -0.95 -0.02 -24.48
CA LYS A 105 0.03 -0.88 -25.16
C LYS A 105 -0.24 -2.35 -24.82
N THR A 106 -0.05 -3.22 -25.82
CA THR A 106 -0.19 -4.68 -25.67
C THR A 106 0.92 -5.32 -24.83
N SER A 107 2.09 -4.68 -24.71
CA SER A 107 3.18 -5.10 -23.83
C SER A 107 3.76 -3.89 -23.11
N ILE A 108 3.79 -3.96 -21.78
CA ILE A 108 4.24 -2.90 -20.88
C ILE A 108 5.13 -3.54 -19.84
N THR A 109 6.33 -3.00 -19.64
CA THR A 109 7.21 -3.45 -18.56
C THR A 109 6.70 -2.90 -17.21
N LEU A 110 7.00 -3.59 -16.11
CA LEU A 110 6.63 -3.08 -14.78
C LEU A 110 7.31 -1.74 -14.46
N ILE A 111 8.51 -1.50 -14.99
CA ILE A 111 9.20 -0.22 -14.87
C ILE A 111 8.42 0.89 -15.58
N ASP A 112 7.97 0.65 -16.82
CA ASP A 112 7.12 1.60 -17.55
C ASP A 112 5.81 1.87 -16.80
N ALA A 113 5.22 0.84 -16.19
CA ALA A 113 4.03 0.95 -15.37
C ALA A 113 4.26 1.81 -14.11
N VAL A 114 5.39 1.67 -13.42
CA VAL A 114 5.75 2.56 -12.30
C VAL A 114 5.84 4.01 -12.75
N LEU A 115 6.55 4.25 -13.86
CA LEU A 115 6.82 5.61 -14.34
C LEU A 115 5.59 6.27 -14.96
N ARG A 116 4.72 5.49 -15.58
CA ARG A 116 3.50 5.96 -16.24
C ARG A 116 2.36 4.96 -16.06
N PRO A 117 1.68 4.98 -14.89
CA PRO A 117 0.65 3.99 -14.54
C PRO A 117 -0.49 3.90 -15.56
N SER A 118 -0.85 5.02 -16.17
CA SER A 118 -1.92 5.08 -17.17
C SER A 118 -1.67 4.23 -18.41
N LEU A 119 -0.43 3.81 -18.70
CA LEU A 119 -0.14 2.89 -19.80
C LEU A 119 -0.91 1.57 -19.65
N ILE A 120 -1.16 1.12 -18.42
CA ILE A 120 -1.94 -0.10 -18.14
C ILE A 120 -3.39 0.15 -18.56
N VAL A 121 -4.06 1.13 -17.96
CA VAL A 121 -5.41 1.52 -18.33
C VAL A 121 -5.62 2.97 -17.94
N SER A 122 -6.50 3.66 -18.66
CA SER A 122 -6.88 5.04 -18.33
C SER A 122 -7.45 5.15 -16.92
N ARG A 123 -7.19 6.28 -16.26
CA ARG A 123 -7.75 6.64 -14.96
C ARG A 123 -9.23 7.02 -15.10
N SER A 124 -10.09 6.01 -15.11
CA SER A 124 -11.54 6.20 -14.99
C SER A 124 -11.96 6.46 -13.54
N PRO A 125 -13.11 7.13 -13.31
CA PRO A 125 -13.74 7.17 -11.99
C PRO A 125 -13.99 5.75 -11.45
N LEU A 126 -13.85 5.57 -10.13
CA LEU A 126 -14.16 4.31 -9.46
C LEU A 126 -15.61 4.37 -8.98
N ILE A 127 -16.49 3.58 -9.62
CA ILE A 127 -17.92 3.56 -9.38
C ILE A 127 -18.27 2.22 -8.74
N PHE A 128 -18.79 2.25 -7.52
CA PHE A 128 -19.15 1.05 -6.76
C PHE A 128 -20.64 1.08 -6.41
N ASP A 129 -21.52 1.03 -7.41
CA ASP A 129 -22.98 1.11 -7.23
C ASP A 129 -23.75 -0.14 -7.71
N GLY A 130 -23.10 -1.06 -8.43
CA GLY A 130 -23.74 -2.27 -8.97
C GLY A 130 -24.68 -2.01 -10.15
N SER A 131 -24.70 -0.78 -10.69
CA SER A 131 -25.64 -0.35 -11.73
C SER A 131 -25.49 -1.09 -13.07
N LEU A 132 -24.31 -1.66 -13.35
CA LEU A 132 -24.03 -2.36 -14.61
C LEU A 132 -24.31 -3.87 -14.56
N GLY A 133 -24.78 -4.41 -13.43
CA GLY A 133 -25.17 -5.81 -13.32
C GLY A 133 -24.03 -6.76 -12.96
N LEU A 134 -24.23 -8.05 -13.29
CA LEU A 134 -23.29 -9.13 -12.97
C LEU A 134 -21.99 -9.01 -13.78
N ALA A 135 -20.85 -9.16 -13.10
CA ALA A 135 -19.54 -9.23 -13.73
C ALA A 135 -19.16 -10.67 -14.13
N GLY A 136 -18.50 -10.80 -15.28
CA GLY A 136 -17.79 -12.01 -15.69
C GLY A 136 -16.27 -11.85 -15.56
N CYS A 137 -15.52 -12.76 -16.21
CA CYS A 137 -14.05 -12.71 -16.22
C CYS A 137 -13.50 -11.44 -16.87
N LYS A 138 -14.12 -10.96 -17.95
CA LYS A 138 -13.68 -9.74 -18.63
C LYS A 138 -13.70 -8.56 -17.67
N GLU A 139 -14.84 -8.35 -17.01
CA GLU A 139 -15.00 -7.26 -16.06
C GLU A 139 -14.02 -7.44 -14.90
N TYR A 140 -13.81 -8.67 -14.37
CA TYR A 140 -12.80 -8.92 -13.34
C TYR A 140 -11.42 -8.33 -13.72
N PHE A 141 -10.92 -8.65 -14.91
CA PHE A 141 -9.60 -8.20 -15.36
C PHE A 141 -9.54 -6.69 -15.60
N GLU A 142 -10.57 -6.10 -16.19
CA GLU A 142 -10.65 -4.64 -16.40
C GLU A 142 -10.62 -3.89 -15.06
N ASN A 143 -11.37 -4.38 -14.07
CA ASN A 143 -11.41 -3.81 -12.73
C ASN A 143 -10.07 -3.99 -12.00
N LEU A 144 -9.44 -5.17 -12.13
CA LEU A 144 -8.12 -5.42 -11.56
C LEU A 144 -7.06 -4.49 -12.14
N ARG A 145 -7.02 -4.30 -13.46
CA ARG A 145 -6.12 -3.32 -14.11
C ARG A 145 -6.32 -1.92 -13.57
N ARG A 146 -7.57 -1.50 -13.37
CA ARG A 146 -7.87 -0.18 -12.82
C ARG A 146 -7.39 -0.01 -11.38
N LEU A 147 -7.53 -1.05 -10.55
CA LEU A 147 -7.03 -1.05 -9.17
C LEU A 147 -5.50 -1.11 -9.10
N ILE A 148 -4.85 -1.80 -10.05
CA ILE A 148 -3.38 -1.79 -10.19
C ILE A 148 -2.90 -0.37 -10.50
N VAL A 149 -3.54 0.36 -11.43
CA VAL A 149 -3.20 1.77 -11.70
C VAL A 149 -3.36 2.62 -10.45
N LEU A 150 -4.43 2.43 -9.68
CA LEU A 150 -4.63 3.12 -8.41
C LEU A 150 -3.50 2.83 -7.41
N LEU A 151 -3.03 1.59 -7.32
CA LEU A 151 -1.92 1.20 -6.46
C LEU A 151 -0.60 1.84 -6.89
N PHE A 152 -0.30 1.87 -8.19
CA PHE A 152 0.89 2.58 -8.69
C PHE A 152 0.83 4.09 -8.40
N ASP A 153 -0.33 4.70 -8.61
CA ASP A 153 -0.54 6.12 -8.28
C ASP A 153 -0.35 6.39 -6.78
N TYR A 154 -0.87 5.49 -5.95
CA TYR A 154 -0.71 5.53 -4.50
C TYR A 154 0.76 5.38 -4.07
N ALA A 155 1.46 4.38 -4.59
CA ALA A 155 2.89 4.16 -4.34
C ALA A 155 3.76 5.34 -4.79
N ASN A 156 3.39 6.02 -5.88
CA ASN A 156 4.08 7.20 -6.37
C ASN A 156 3.72 8.50 -5.62
N THR A 157 2.79 8.44 -4.68
CA THR A 157 2.34 9.61 -3.90
C THR A 157 2.71 9.47 -2.42
N LEU A 158 2.63 8.27 -1.84
CA LEU A 158 2.94 8.01 -0.44
C LEU A 158 4.46 7.95 -0.18
N LYS A 159 4.99 8.88 0.63
CA LYS A 159 6.36 8.74 1.16
C LYS A 159 6.42 7.71 2.30
N PRO A 160 7.52 6.96 2.44
CA PRO A 160 8.76 7.03 1.65
C PRO A 160 8.72 6.25 0.33
N ILE A 161 7.65 5.48 0.05
CA ILE A 161 7.55 4.63 -1.17
C ILE A 161 7.80 5.45 -2.44
N ALA A 162 7.23 6.66 -2.52
CA ALA A 162 7.37 7.56 -3.66
C ALA A 162 8.83 7.92 -3.99
N ASP A 163 9.73 7.88 -3.01
CA ASP A 163 11.14 8.24 -3.15
C ASP A 163 12.06 7.03 -3.38
N LEU A 164 11.52 5.80 -3.33
CA LEU A 164 12.26 4.58 -3.64
C LEU A 164 12.54 4.43 -5.13
N THR A 165 13.52 3.59 -5.46
CA THR A 165 13.83 3.24 -6.85
C THR A 165 12.63 2.55 -7.52
N PRO A 166 12.49 2.63 -8.87
CA PRO A 166 11.42 1.92 -9.56
C PRO A 166 11.41 0.41 -9.30
N SER A 167 12.57 -0.22 -9.14
CA SER A 167 12.68 -1.65 -8.81
C SER A 167 12.08 -1.95 -7.43
N GLU A 168 12.48 -1.21 -6.40
CA GLU A 168 11.96 -1.40 -5.04
C GLU A 168 10.44 -1.13 -4.96
N LYS A 169 9.95 -0.13 -5.71
CA LYS A 169 8.51 0.11 -5.84
C LYS A 169 7.77 -1.09 -6.42
N ILE A 170 8.33 -1.74 -7.44
CA ILE A 170 7.75 -2.95 -8.04
C ILE A 170 7.67 -4.06 -7.00
N SER A 171 8.75 -4.30 -6.24
CA SER A 171 8.76 -5.34 -5.21
C SER A 171 7.71 -5.11 -4.11
N ILE A 172 7.51 -3.86 -3.70
CA ILE A 172 6.43 -3.49 -2.77
C ILE A 172 5.06 -3.74 -3.38
N ILE A 173 4.82 -3.26 -4.61
CA ILE A 173 3.54 -3.39 -5.31
C ILE A 173 3.20 -4.87 -5.53
N HIS A 174 4.17 -5.67 -5.97
CA HIS A 174 4.06 -7.12 -6.12
C HIS A 174 3.58 -7.78 -4.82
N ASN A 175 4.18 -7.42 -3.68
CA ASN A 175 3.85 -8.05 -2.41
C ASN A 175 2.46 -7.68 -1.86
N CYS A 176 1.91 -6.53 -2.26
CA CYS A 176 0.68 -5.99 -1.67
C CYS A 176 -0.53 -5.86 -2.62
N VAL A 177 -0.37 -6.13 -3.92
CA VAL A 177 -1.40 -5.86 -4.95
C VAL A 177 -2.74 -6.51 -4.62
N SER A 178 -2.73 -7.78 -4.22
CA SER A 178 -3.95 -8.54 -3.91
C SER A 178 -4.65 -8.03 -2.66
N GLN A 179 -3.90 -7.76 -1.58
CA GLN A 179 -4.47 -7.23 -0.34
C GLN A 179 -5.00 -5.81 -0.52
N PHE A 180 -4.26 -4.97 -1.25
CA PHE A 180 -4.65 -3.59 -1.54
C PHE A 180 -5.93 -3.53 -2.38
N ALA A 181 -5.98 -4.27 -3.50
CA ALA A 181 -7.15 -4.33 -4.36
C ALA A 181 -8.38 -4.85 -3.60
N LEU A 182 -8.19 -5.91 -2.80
CA LEU A 182 -9.26 -6.49 -2.00
C LEU A 182 -9.76 -5.54 -0.91
N LEU A 183 -8.88 -4.80 -0.22
CA LEU A 183 -9.27 -3.82 0.79
C LEU A 183 -10.13 -2.71 0.18
N VAL A 184 -9.74 -2.16 -0.98
CA VAL A 184 -10.50 -1.12 -1.68
C VAL A 184 -11.90 -1.66 -2.07
N VAL A 185 -11.96 -2.82 -2.71
CA VAL A 185 -13.22 -3.48 -3.10
C VAL A 185 -14.10 -3.76 -1.89
N ALA A 186 -13.53 -4.31 -0.82
CA ALA A 186 -14.28 -4.67 0.38
C ALA A 186 -14.83 -3.44 1.10
N TYR A 187 -14.01 -2.38 1.25
CA TYR A 187 -14.46 -1.12 1.86
C TYR A 187 -15.64 -0.52 1.11
N HIS A 188 -15.51 -0.32 -0.19
CA HIS A 188 -16.59 0.29 -0.99
C HIS A 188 -17.83 -0.61 -1.06
N THR A 189 -17.65 -1.92 -1.11
CA THR A 189 -18.79 -2.84 -1.01
C THR A 189 -19.53 -2.66 0.30
N VAL A 190 -18.83 -2.64 1.44
CA VAL A 190 -19.45 -2.47 2.76
C VAL A 190 -20.13 -1.11 2.90
N ARG A 191 -19.56 -0.04 2.33
CA ARG A 191 -20.12 1.30 2.37
C ARG A 191 -21.39 1.48 1.53
N ASN A 192 -21.47 0.78 0.39
CA ASN A 192 -22.52 0.99 -0.61
C ASN A 192 -23.55 -0.15 -0.63
N THR A 193 -23.47 -1.12 0.28
CA THR A 193 -24.43 -2.22 0.39
C THR A 193 -24.97 -2.35 1.80
N GLU A 194 -26.15 -2.94 1.92
CA GLU A 194 -26.75 -3.24 3.21
C GLU A 194 -25.92 -4.27 4.01
N MET A 195 -26.22 -4.35 5.32
CA MET A 195 -25.55 -5.26 6.25
C MET A 195 -25.59 -6.73 5.81
N VAL A 196 -26.68 -7.15 5.16
CA VAL A 196 -26.85 -8.52 4.65
C VAL A 196 -26.91 -8.49 3.13
N SER A 197 -25.80 -8.07 2.51
CA SER A 197 -25.63 -8.17 1.06
C SER A 197 -24.72 -9.35 0.67
N SER A 198 -25.22 -10.11 -0.30
CA SER A 198 -24.52 -11.22 -0.98
C SER A 198 -23.68 -10.75 -2.17
N THR A 199 -23.42 -9.45 -2.32
CA THR A 199 -22.69 -8.89 -3.46
C THR A 199 -21.30 -8.40 -3.09
N ILE A 200 -20.38 -8.47 -4.05
CA ILE A 200 -19.07 -7.81 -4.04
C ILE A 200 -19.08 -6.80 -5.19
N LEU A 201 -18.97 -5.51 -4.88
CA LEU A 201 -19.00 -4.45 -5.89
C LEU A 201 -17.62 -4.26 -6.53
N LEU A 202 -17.60 -3.94 -7.81
CA LEU A 202 -16.39 -3.65 -8.57
C LEU A 202 -16.33 -2.18 -8.98
N PRO A 203 -15.13 -1.58 -9.17
CA PRO A 203 -14.97 -0.15 -9.47
C PRO A 203 -15.51 0.32 -10.84
N SER A 204 -16.02 -0.59 -11.65
CA SER A 204 -16.68 -0.29 -12.93
C SER A 204 -18.18 -0.07 -12.81
N GLY A 205 -18.79 -0.37 -11.65
CA GLY A 205 -20.24 -0.41 -11.47
C GLY A 205 -20.86 -1.80 -11.65
N HIS A 206 -20.07 -2.83 -11.97
CA HIS A 206 -20.54 -4.23 -11.94
C HIS A 206 -20.42 -4.84 -10.54
N TYR A 207 -20.97 -6.04 -10.35
CA TYR A 207 -20.83 -6.79 -9.10
C TYR A 207 -20.74 -8.30 -9.31
N PHE A 208 -20.15 -9.00 -8.33
CA PHE A 208 -20.29 -10.45 -8.19
C PHE A 208 -21.36 -10.76 -7.16
N HIS A 209 -22.24 -11.73 -7.45
CA HIS A 209 -23.18 -12.27 -6.47
C HIS A 209 -22.66 -13.58 -5.87
N ARG A 210 -22.89 -13.82 -4.58
CA ARG A 210 -22.44 -15.00 -3.81
C ARG A 210 -22.74 -16.32 -4.51
N GLU A 211 -23.93 -16.42 -5.11
CA GLU A 211 -24.48 -17.66 -5.67
C GLU A 211 -24.55 -17.67 -7.20
N LYS A 212 -24.24 -16.56 -7.87
CA LYS A 212 -24.26 -16.54 -9.34
C LYS A 212 -22.87 -16.90 -9.86
N PRO A 213 -22.77 -17.76 -10.89
CA PRO A 213 -21.49 -18.11 -11.46
C PRO A 213 -20.85 -16.89 -12.15
N VAL A 214 -19.51 -16.87 -12.20
CA VAL A 214 -18.74 -15.84 -12.93
C VAL A 214 -18.51 -16.28 -14.37
N ILE A 215 -18.23 -17.56 -14.59
CA ILE A 215 -18.12 -18.17 -15.91
C ILE A 215 -19.45 -18.83 -16.25
N ILE A 216 -20.02 -18.52 -17.41
CA ILE A 216 -21.24 -19.18 -17.90
C ILE A 216 -20.86 -20.60 -18.33
N ILE A 217 -21.28 -21.61 -17.56
CA ILE A 217 -20.99 -23.04 -17.79
C ILE A 217 -22.03 -23.68 -18.72
N GLU A 218 -23.00 -22.93 -19.26
CA GLU A 218 -24.05 -23.51 -20.10
C GLU A 218 -23.42 -24.25 -21.31
N GLN A 219 -23.53 -25.59 -21.28
CA GLN A 219 -23.00 -26.53 -22.28
C GLN A 219 -21.46 -26.70 -22.29
N CYS A 220 -20.76 -26.32 -21.23
CA CYS A 220 -19.31 -26.50 -21.12
C CYS A 220 -18.95 -27.83 -20.43
N GLU A 221 -18.54 -28.83 -21.20
CA GLU A 221 -18.02 -30.12 -20.69
C GLU A 221 -16.56 -30.07 -20.24
N ASP A 222 -15.92 -28.90 -20.37
CA ASP A 222 -14.51 -28.75 -19.99
C ASP A 222 -14.35 -28.77 -18.46
N LYS A 223 -13.82 -29.90 -17.97
CA LYS A 223 -13.50 -30.12 -16.55
C LYS A 223 -12.59 -29.04 -15.97
N GLN A 224 -11.75 -28.40 -16.79
CA GLN A 224 -10.86 -27.33 -16.36
C GLN A 224 -11.64 -26.07 -16.00
N ILE A 225 -12.61 -25.70 -16.83
CA ILE A 225 -13.48 -24.54 -16.60
C ILE A 225 -14.38 -24.77 -15.37
N ILE A 226 -14.91 -25.99 -15.20
CA ILE A 226 -15.71 -26.35 -14.02
C ILE A 226 -14.87 -26.26 -12.73
N LEU A 227 -13.64 -26.77 -12.75
CA LEU A 227 -12.72 -26.67 -11.60
C LEU A 227 -12.42 -25.21 -11.25
N LEU A 228 -12.17 -24.38 -12.26
CA LEU A 228 -11.91 -22.96 -12.07
C LEU A 228 -13.11 -22.23 -11.47
N GLU A 229 -14.32 -22.44 -12.01
CA GLU A 229 -15.53 -21.81 -11.46
C GLU A 229 -15.77 -22.25 -10.01
N SER A 230 -15.61 -23.55 -9.71
CA SER A 230 -15.68 -24.04 -8.33
C SER A 230 -14.68 -23.34 -7.41
N ARG A 231 -13.46 -23.03 -7.90
CA ARG A 231 -12.47 -22.29 -7.11
C ARG A 231 -12.86 -20.83 -6.93
N ILE A 232 -13.37 -20.18 -7.98
CA ILE A 232 -13.88 -18.80 -7.95
C ILE A 232 -15.01 -18.67 -6.93
N GLU A 233 -15.97 -19.60 -6.91
CA GLU A 233 -17.06 -19.61 -5.95
C GLU A 233 -16.58 -19.68 -4.49
N ILE A 234 -15.64 -20.57 -4.20
CA ILE A 234 -15.06 -20.71 -2.86
C ILE A 234 -14.39 -19.40 -2.44
N VAL A 235 -13.61 -18.79 -3.33
CA VAL A 235 -12.94 -17.51 -3.05
C VAL A 235 -13.95 -16.40 -2.81
N LYS A 236 -15.01 -16.28 -3.63
CA LYS A 236 -16.08 -15.29 -3.44
C LYS A 236 -16.79 -15.45 -2.10
N LYS A 237 -17.22 -16.67 -1.76
CA LYS A 237 -17.88 -16.98 -0.48
C LYS A 237 -16.96 -16.61 0.70
N ASN A 238 -15.68 -16.98 0.62
CA ASN A 238 -14.71 -16.65 1.65
C ASN A 238 -14.42 -15.16 1.76
N ILE A 239 -14.41 -14.38 0.68
CA ILE A 239 -14.26 -12.91 0.75
C ILE A 239 -15.41 -12.30 1.54
N LEU A 240 -16.65 -12.69 1.24
CA LEU A 240 -17.83 -12.22 1.96
C LEU A 240 -17.73 -12.52 3.46
N ASP A 241 -17.30 -13.73 3.82
CA ASP A 241 -17.35 -14.24 5.19
C ASP A 241 -16.14 -13.81 6.03
N VAL A 242 -14.94 -13.82 5.44
CA VAL A 242 -13.66 -13.56 6.14
C VAL A 242 -13.30 -12.07 6.14
N VAL A 243 -13.79 -11.28 5.18
CA VAL A 243 -13.41 -9.86 5.03
C VAL A 243 -14.62 -8.94 5.24
N LEU A 244 -15.65 -9.07 4.40
CA LEU A 244 -16.77 -8.10 4.43
C LEU A 244 -17.60 -8.21 5.71
N SER A 245 -17.87 -9.43 6.17
CA SER A 245 -18.66 -9.66 7.38
C SER A 245 -17.97 -9.06 8.63
N PRO A 246 -16.67 -9.29 8.89
CA PRO A 246 -15.94 -8.55 9.93
C PRO A 246 -15.94 -7.03 9.75
N MET A 247 -15.72 -6.51 8.53
CA MET A 247 -15.73 -5.07 8.27
C MET A 247 -17.09 -4.42 8.60
N ARG A 248 -18.20 -5.09 8.27
CA ARG A 248 -19.54 -4.66 8.63
C ARG A 248 -19.74 -4.63 10.14
N ARG A 249 -19.37 -5.71 10.85
CA ARG A 249 -19.49 -5.78 12.32
C ARG A 249 -18.67 -4.71 13.03
N LEU A 250 -17.50 -4.38 12.49
CA LEU A 250 -16.64 -3.34 13.05
C LEU A 250 -17.14 -1.92 12.76
N GLY A 251 -18.11 -1.74 11.85
CA GLY A 251 -18.44 -0.41 11.33
C GLY A 251 -17.20 0.27 10.75
N PHE A 252 -16.48 -0.47 9.89
CA PHE A 252 -15.18 -0.07 9.37
C PHE A 252 -15.26 1.29 8.62
N THR A 253 -14.37 2.20 8.98
CA THR A 253 -14.42 3.62 8.57
C THR A 253 -13.41 3.97 7.48
N GLU A 254 -13.57 5.14 6.87
CA GLU A 254 -12.63 5.65 5.85
C GLU A 254 -11.22 5.88 6.42
N ILE A 255 -11.13 6.42 7.64
CA ILE A 255 -9.84 6.68 8.31
C ILE A 255 -9.09 5.37 8.54
N GLU A 256 -9.81 4.32 8.96
CA GLU A 256 -9.25 2.99 9.12
C GLU A 256 -8.85 2.39 7.77
N MET A 257 -9.66 2.59 6.73
CA MET A 257 -9.34 2.16 5.37
C MET A 257 -8.01 2.75 4.88
N VAL A 258 -7.82 4.07 4.97
CA VAL A 258 -6.57 4.72 4.51
C VAL A 258 -5.37 4.31 5.37
N ALA A 259 -5.55 4.13 6.67
CA ALA A 259 -4.50 3.63 7.56
C ALA A 259 -4.09 2.20 7.20
N LEU A 260 -5.06 1.31 6.95
CA LEU A 260 -4.80 -0.08 6.57
C LEU A 260 -4.16 -0.18 5.19
N LYS A 261 -4.57 0.65 4.21
CA LYS A 261 -3.90 0.76 2.90
C LYS A 261 -2.42 1.11 3.06
N ALA A 262 -2.11 2.10 3.91
CA ALA A 262 -0.72 2.49 4.19
C ALA A 262 0.06 1.39 4.92
N ILE A 263 -0.51 0.74 5.94
CA ILE A 263 0.15 -0.37 6.66
C ILE A 263 0.49 -1.51 5.71
N ILE A 264 -0.45 -1.89 4.82
CA ILE A 264 -0.26 -2.94 3.83
C ILE A 264 0.85 -2.57 2.84
N ALA A 265 0.86 -1.34 2.31
CA ALA A 265 1.84 -0.91 1.32
C ALA A 265 3.23 -0.61 1.91
N LEU A 266 3.33 -0.15 3.16
CA LEU A 266 4.60 0.16 3.82
C LEU A 266 5.28 -1.11 4.35
N ASP A 267 5.60 -2.05 3.46
CA ASP A 267 6.14 -3.35 3.83
C ASP A 267 7.66 -3.44 3.81
N PRO A 268 8.34 -3.45 4.98
CA PRO A 268 9.79 -3.58 5.04
C PRO A 268 10.26 -5.00 4.68
N SER A 269 9.35 -5.97 4.58
CA SER A 269 9.64 -7.37 4.24
C SER A 269 9.48 -7.68 2.76
N ALA A 270 9.17 -6.69 1.92
CA ALA A 270 9.15 -6.90 0.48
C ALA A 270 10.54 -7.32 -0.03
N ALA A 271 10.56 -8.17 -1.05
CA ALA A 271 11.80 -8.65 -1.64
C ALA A 271 12.62 -7.49 -2.25
N ASN A 272 13.94 -7.67 -2.38
CA ASN A 272 14.82 -6.79 -3.13
C ASN A 272 14.83 -5.31 -2.69
N LEU A 273 14.51 -5.07 -1.42
CA LEU A 273 14.70 -3.78 -0.76
C LEU A 273 16.14 -3.63 -0.26
N THR A 274 16.66 -2.41 -0.33
CA THR A 274 17.89 -2.10 0.42
C THR A 274 17.62 -2.10 1.93
N PRO A 275 18.62 -2.37 2.79
CA PRO A 275 18.45 -2.27 4.25
C PRO A 275 17.97 -0.90 4.71
N HIS A 276 18.39 0.16 4.02
CA HIS A 276 17.96 1.52 4.29
C HIS A 276 16.46 1.72 3.97
N SER A 277 16.02 1.32 2.77
CA SER A 277 14.62 1.39 2.36
C SER A 277 13.71 0.58 3.29
N ALA A 278 14.12 -0.64 3.66
CA ALA A 278 13.39 -1.48 4.61
C ALA A 278 13.26 -0.80 5.99
N SER A 279 14.32 -0.15 6.48
CA SER A 279 14.28 0.61 7.73
C SER A 279 13.31 1.80 7.65
N LEU A 280 13.35 2.58 6.56
CA LEU A 280 12.42 3.70 6.34
C LEU A 280 10.95 3.24 6.32
N LEU A 281 10.67 2.13 5.62
CA LEU A 281 9.33 1.56 5.55
C LEU A 281 8.85 1.07 6.91
N ALA A 282 9.72 0.43 7.71
CA ALA A 282 9.38 -0.03 9.05
C ALA A 282 9.02 1.14 9.98
N VAL A 283 9.80 2.22 9.95
CA VAL A 283 9.53 3.43 10.73
C VAL A 283 8.21 4.09 10.29
N ALA A 284 8.00 4.22 8.97
CA ALA A 284 6.77 4.80 8.43
C ALA A 284 5.54 3.96 8.80
N ARG A 285 5.60 2.63 8.66
CA ARG A 285 4.53 1.71 9.07
C ARG A 285 4.22 1.84 10.56
N GLY A 286 5.24 1.89 11.41
CA GLY A 286 5.08 2.11 12.85
C GLY A 286 4.42 3.45 13.17
N SER A 287 4.76 4.51 12.44
CA SER A 287 4.12 5.82 12.59
C SER A 287 2.63 5.78 12.25
N VAL A 288 2.23 5.07 11.18
CA VAL A 288 0.82 4.91 10.81
C VAL A 288 0.06 4.10 11.87
N GLN A 289 0.65 3.02 12.36
CA GLN A 289 0.07 2.19 13.43
C GLN A 289 -0.15 2.99 14.72
N ASN A 290 0.85 3.79 15.12
CA ASN A 290 0.74 4.66 16.30
C ASN A 290 -0.34 5.72 16.11
N ALA A 291 -0.38 6.38 14.95
CA ALA A 291 -1.40 7.39 14.64
C ALA A 291 -2.82 6.79 14.64
N LEU A 292 -2.99 5.60 14.08
CA LEU A 292 -4.26 4.87 14.12
C LEU A 292 -4.66 4.53 15.56
N TYR A 293 -3.75 4.00 16.38
CA TYR A 293 -4.05 3.70 17.78
C TYR A 293 -4.39 4.95 18.59
N ALA A 294 -3.65 6.06 18.39
CA ALA A 294 -3.93 7.34 19.03
C ALA A 294 -5.31 7.88 18.62
N HIS A 295 -5.66 7.80 17.33
CA HIS A 295 -6.96 8.19 16.81
C HIS A 295 -8.10 7.41 17.48
N LEU A 296 -7.95 6.10 17.64
CA LEU A 296 -8.92 5.25 18.34
C LEU A 296 -8.99 5.59 19.84
N SER A 297 -7.84 5.75 20.50
CA SER A 297 -7.74 6.03 21.93
C SER A 297 -8.31 7.39 22.33
N SER A 298 -8.35 8.35 21.40
CA SER A 298 -9.00 9.65 21.62
C SER A 298 -10.53 9.60 21.59
N ARG A 299 -11.12 8.52 21.04
CA ARG A 299 -12.57 8.39 20.78
C ARG A 299 -13.24 7.26 21.56
N LEU A 300 -12.46 6.29 22.03
CA LEU A 300 -12.94 5.08 22.69
C LEU A 300 -12.28 4.92 24.06
N SER A 301 -12.88 4.11 24.94
CA SER A 301 -12.22 3.75 26.19
C SER A 301 -10.92 2.95 25.92
N PRO A 302 -9.93 2.95 26.82
CA PRO A 302 -8.66 2.25 26.59
C PRO A 302 -8.82 0.76 26.22
N ALA A 303 -9.79 0.07 26.82
CA ALA A 303 -10.08 -1.33 26.52
C ALA A 303 -10.68 -1.50 25.11
N GLU A 304 -11.64 -0.66 24.74
CA GLU A 304 -12.27 -0.69 23.42
C GLU A 304 -11.29 -0.27 22.31
N ALA A 305 -10.47 0.76 22.54
CA ALA A 305 -9.45 1.20 21.59
C ALA A 305 -8.45 0.08 21.30
N THR A 306 -7.98 -0.61 22.35
CA THR A 306 -7.06 -1.75 22.22
C THR A 306 -7.70 -2.93 21.50
N SER A 307 -8.94 -3.28 21.87
CA SER A 307 -9.69 -4.34 21.20
C SER A 307 -9.93 -4.01 19.72
N ARG A 308 -10.35 -2.79 19.41
CA ARG A 308 -10.61 -2.33 18.04
C ARG A 308 -9.34 -2.33 17.21
N PHE A 309 -8.24 -1.79 17.73
CA PHE A 309 -6.95 -1.81 17.04
C PHE A 309 -6.50 -3.25 16.73
N GLY A 310 -6.60 -4.15 17.70
CA GLY A 310 -6.32 -5.58 17.48
C GLY A 310 -7.19 -6.19 16.39
N ASN A 311 -8.49 -5.91 16.39
CA ASN A 311 -9.41 -6.39 15.36
C ASN A 311 -9.09 -5.85 13.96
N LEU A 312 -8.62 -4.59 13.85
CA LEU A 312 -8.17 -4.02 12.59
C LEU A 312 -6.90 -4.71 12.06
N LEU A 313 -5.96 -5.07 12.94
CA LEU A 313 -4.77 -5.85 12.53
C LEU A 313 -5.14 -7.28 12.12
N LEU A 314 -6.11 -7.91 12.80
CA LEU A 314 -6.65 -9.22 12.40
C LEU A 314 -7.38 -9.14 11.04
N LEU A 315 -8.00 -8.01 10.73
CA LEU A 315 -8.57 -7.79 9.40
C LEU A 315 -7.48 -7.77 8.31
N ILE A 316 -6.30 -7.18 8.57
CA ILE A 316 -5.15 -7.28 7.65
C ILE A 316 -4.74 -8.74 7.45
N ALA A 317 -4.71 -9.56 8.50
CA ALA A 317 -4.41 -10.98 8.35
C ALA A 317 -5.47 -11.71 7.50
N GLY A 318 -6.75 -11.38 7.67
CA GLY A 318 -7.85 -11.86 6.81
C GLY A 318 -7.68 -11.45 5.35
N LEU A 319 -7.30 -10.19 5.10
CA LEU A 319 -6.98 -9.67 3.77
C LEU A 319 -5.79 -10.40 3.15
N SER A 320 -4.72 -10.67 3.90
CA SER A 320 -3.57 -11.44 3.42
C SER A 320 -3.95 -12.88 3.05
N LYS A 321 -4.74 -13.55 3.88
CA LYS A 321 -5.25 -14.91 3.59
C LYS A 321 -6.06 -14.93 2.29
N MET A 322 -6.97 -13.97 2.11
CA MET A 322 -7.80 -13.90 0.91
C MET A 322 -7.04 -13.39 -0.31
N GLY A 323 -6.05 -12.51 -0.13
CA GLY A 323 -5.12 -12.10 -1.16
C GLY A 323 -4.32 -13.28 -1.72
N ALA A 324 -3.79 -14.15 -0.85
CA ALA A 324 -3.12 -15.38 -1.27
C ALA A 324 -4.07 -16.35 -2.00
N ALA A 325 -5.34 -16.44 -1.56
CA ALA A 325 -6.34 -17.25 -2.25
C ALA A 325 -6.67 -16.72 -3.66
N LEU A 326 -6.71 -15.39 -3.83
CA LEU A 326 -6.84 -14.73 -5.14
C LEU A 326 -5.61 -15.00 -6.01
N CYS A 327 -4.39 -14.88 -5.49
CA CYS A 327 -3.18 -15.23 -6.25
C CYS A 327 -3.20 -16.71 -6.67
N GLY A 328 -3.59 -17.63 -5.78
CA GLY A 328 -3.69 -19.05 -6.12
C GLY A 328 -4.79 -19.35 -7.15
N MET A 329 -5.89 -18.59 -7.14
CA MET A 329 -6.91 -18.66 -8.20
C MET A 329 -6.36 -18.16 -9.54
N MET A 330 -5.61 -17.05 -9.52
CA MET A 330 -4.93 -16.54 -10.72
C MET A 330 -3.88 -17.52 -11.24
N GLN A 331 -3.13 -18.18 -10.35
CA GLN A 331 -2.17 -19.22 -10.70
C GLN A 331 -2.86 -20.38 -11.42
N LEU A 332 -4.02 -20.82 -10.92
CA LEU A 332 -4.82 -21.83 -11.58
C LEU A 332 -5.26 -21.38 -12.98
N CYS A 333 -5.71 -20.13 -13.16
CA CYS A 333 -6.03 -19.61 -14.49
C CYS A 333 -4.83 -19.72 -15.44
N ARG A 334 -3.61 -19.47 -14.94
CA ARG A 334 -2.37 -19.54 -15.72
C ARG A 334 -2.05 -20.98 -16.10
N ASP A 335 -2.15 -21.90 -15.14
CA ASP A 335 -1.85 -23.32 -15.33
C ASP A 335 -2.83 -23.97 -16.33
N LEU A 336 -4.08 -23.46 -16.36
CA LEU A 336 -5.10 -23.85 -17.35
C LEU A 336 -4.92 -23.15 -18.71
N SER A 337 -3.79 -22.45 -18.94
CA SER A 337 -3.46 -21.75 -20.19
C SER A 337 -4.52 -20.73 -20.63
N MET A 338 -5.22 -20.12 -19.66
CA MET A 338 -6.10 -19.00 -19.97
C MET A 338 -5.27 -17.77 -20.32
N ASN A 339 -5.77 -16.95 -21.24
CA ASN A 339 -5.13 -15.68 -21.57
C ASN A 339 -5.18 -14.73 -20.36
N ILE A 340 -4.08 -14.66 -19.61
CA ILE A 340 -3.89 -13.69 -18.54
C ILE A 340 -3.25 -12.43 -19.13
N ASP A 341 -3.75 -11.30 -18.66
CA ASP A 341 -3.19 -10.00 -19.00
C ASP A 341 -1.68 -9.90 -18.64
N PRO A 342 -0.79 -9.48 -19.55
CA PRO A 342 0.66 -9.47 -19.30
C PRO A 342 1.11 -8.65 -18.09
N VAL A 343 0.39 -7.57 -17.75
CA VAL A 343 0.71 -6.75 -16.56
C VAL A 343 0.31 -7.49 -15.29
N VAL A 344 -0.86 -8.15 -15.31
CA VAL A 344 -1.30 -9.02 -14.21
C VAL A 344 -0.36 -10.20 -14.06
N ASP A 345 0.02 -10.85 -15.15
CA ASP A 345 0.95 -11.98 -15.13
C ASP A 345 2.30 -11.57 -14.52
N GLY A 346 2.86 -10.44 -14.98
CA GLY A 346 4.10 -9.90 -14.44
C GLY A 346 4.02 -9.48 -12.98
N LEU A 347 2.88 -8.99 -12.48
CA LEU A 347 2.73 -8.59 -11.09
C LEU A 347 2.43 -9.73 -10.13
N PHE A 348 1.86 -10.84 -10.61
CA PHE A 348 1.44 -11.95 -9.76
C PHE A 348 2.43 -13.11 -9.78
N PHE A 349 3.24 -13.24 -10.83
CA PHE A 349 4.03 -14.45 -11.04
C PHE A 349 5.46 -14.25 -11.56
N ASN A 350 5.92 -13.04 -11.83
CA ASN A 350 7.35 -12.87 -12.12
C ASN A 350 8.14 -12.91 -10.81
N ASP A 351 8.78 -14.05 -10.56
CA ASP A 351 9.76 -14.23 -9.48
C ASP A 351 11.06 -13.44 -9.70
N SER A 352 11.16 -12.68 -10.79
CA SER A 352 12.38 -11.96 -11.23
C SER A 352 12.49 -10.52 -10.70
N CYS A 353 11.85 -10.19 -9.59
CA CYS A 353 11.91 -8.83 -9.01
C CYS A 353 12.42 -8.82 -7.59
#